data_AF-A0A942E2B6-F1
#
_entry.id   AF-A0A942E2B6-F1
#
_cell.length_a   1.000
_cell.length_b   1.000
_cell.length_c   1.000
_cell.angle_alpha   90.00
_cell.angle_beta   90.00
_cell.angle_gamma   90.00
#
_symmetry.space_group_name_H-M   'P 1'
#
loop_
_entity.id
_entity.type
_entity.pdbx_description
1 polymer ?
#
loop_
_entity_poly.entity_id
_entity_poly.type
_entity_poly.pdbx_seq_one_letter_code
_entity_poly.pdbx_strand_id
1 'polypeptide(L)' 'MTLLQIITHYVDTRRNKSNPLSVAGAIKAIRMVAPHCHLSDRELADLVAVAAIGRGFTIDFDGLPDESPSRAAA' A
#
# COMPACT_ATOMS: atom_id res chain seq x y z
N MET A 1 5.59 12.24 12.97
CA MET A 1 5.14 10.84 12.73
C MET A 1 6.02 10.22 11.67
N THR A 2 6.50 8.98 11.86
CA THR A 2 7.25 8.25 10.83
C THR A 2 6.29 7.62 9.82
N LEU A 3 6.77 7.26 8.62
CA LEU A 3 5.93 6.66 7.57
C LEU A 3 5.20 5.39 8.05
N LEU A 4 5.89 4.52 8.79
CA LEU A 4 5.31 3.31 9.36
C LEU A 4 4.16 3.59 10.34
N GLN A 5 4.23 4.70 11.08
CA GLN A 5 3.14 5.12 11.96
C GLN A 5 1.91 5.57 11.16
N ILE A 6 2.10 6.27 10.04
CA ILE A 6 1.01 6.69 9.15
C ILE A 6 0.33 5.45 8.53
N ILE A 7 1.12 4.51 8.02
CA ILE A 7 0.62 3.25 7.44
C ILE A 7 -0.15 2.45 8.49
N THR A 8 0.45 2.26 9.65
CA THR A 8 -0.17 1.57 10.78
C THR A 8 -1.50 2.21 11.16
N HIS A 9 -1.52 3.53 11.30
CA HIS A 9 -2.73 4.27 11.65
C HIS A 9 -3.80 4.18 10.56
N TYR A 10 -3.40 4.20 9.29
CA TYR A 10 -4.31 4.00 8.16
C TYR A 10 -4.98 2.62 8.18
N VAL A 11 -4.22 1.56 8.50
CA VAL A 11 -4.78 0.21 8.63
C VAL A 11 -5.68 0.11 9.87
N ASP A 12 -5.27 0.71 10.99
CA ASP A 12 -6.01 0.66 12.27
C ASP A 12 -7.35 1.41 12.23
N THR A 13 -7.40 2.53 11.50
CA THR A 13 -8.64 3.29 11.28
C THR A 13 -9.68 2.52 10.46
N ARG A 14 -9.28 1.48 9.71
CA ARG A 14 -10.22 0.57 9.04
C ARG A 14 -10.79 -0.44 10.03
N ARG A 15 -11.89 -0.08 10.69
CA ARG A 15 -12.63 -0.98 11.60
C ARG A 15 -13.22 -2.23 10.92
N ASN A 16 -13.42 -2.22 9.61
CA ASN A 16 -14.08 -3.30 8.90
C ASN A 16 -13.08 -4.22 8.20
N LYS A 17 -12.79 -5.38 8.81
CA LYS A 17 -11.92 -6.42 8.25
C LYS A 17 -12.54 -7.20 7.10
N SER A 18 -13.85 -7.08 6.89
CA SER A 18 -14.58 -7.81 5.84
C SER A 18 -14.39 -7.20 4.44
N ASN A 19 -13.89 -5.97 4.34
CA ASN A 19 -13.62 -5.34 3.05
C ASN A 19 -12.11 -5.36 2.79
N PRO A 20 -11.66 -5.86 1.63
CA PRO A 20 -10.24 -5.91 1.33
C PRO A 20 -9.65 -4.49 1.25
N LEU A 21 -8.40 -4.38 1.68
CA LEU A 21 -7.66 -3.13 1.66
C LEU A 21 -7.06 -2.92 0.27
N SER A 22 -7.62 -1.97 -0.47
CA SER A 22 -7.11 -1.58 -1.78
C SER A 22 -5.77 -0.84 -1.66
N VAL A 23 -4.73 -1.39 -2.28
CA VAL A 23 -3.35 -0.89 -2.22
C VAL A 23 -3.23 0.47 -2.91
N ALA A 24 -3.79 0.66 -4.10
CA ALA A 24 -3.81 1.97 -4.76
C ALA A 24 -4.47 3.05 -3.89
N GLY A 25 -5.58 2.71 -3.22
CA GLY A 25 -6.25 3.61 -2.29
C GLY A 25 -5.40 3.97 -1.06
N ALA A 26 -4.68 2.98 -0.52
CA ALA A 26 -3.77 3.18 0.60
C ALA A 26 -2.59 4.08 0.21
N ILE A 27 -1.95 3.81 -0.94
CA ILE A 27 -0.83 4.60 -1.45
C ILE A 27 -1.25 6.06 -1.68
N LYS A 28 -2.41 6.30 -2.31
CA LYS A 28 -2.95 7.66 -2.49
C LYS A 28 -3.16 8.37 -1.15
N ALA A 29 -3.75 7.68 -0.18
CA ALA A 29 -3.96 8.26 1.15
C ALA A 29 -2.65 8.59 1.86
N ILE A 30 -1.67 7.68 1.80
CA ILE A 30 -0.35 7.88 2.41
C ILE A 30 0.38 9.04 1.73
N ARG A 31 0.38 9.14 0.39
CA ARG A 31 0.99 10.25 -0.35
C ARG A 31 0.33 11.60 -0.06
N MET A 32 -0.98 11.63 0.22
CA MET A 32 -1.65 12.86 0.64
C MET A 32 -1.17 13.35 2.02
N VAL A 33 -0.84 12.43 2.94
CA VAL A 33 -0.38 12.78 4.29
C VAL A 33 1.16 12.94 4.35
N ALA A 34 1.88 12.26 3.47
CA ALA A 34 3.34 12.26 3.39
C ALA A 34 3.81 12.60 1.96
N PRO A 35 3.65 13.85 1.50
CA PRO A 35 4.03 14.27 0.15
C PRO A 35 5.55 14.23 -0.09
N HIS A 36 6.36 14.24 0.98
CA HIS A 36 7.82 14.10 0.90
C HIS A 36 8.30 12.64 0.88
N CYS A 37 7.39 11.67 0.76
CA CYS A 37 7.77 10.27 0.68
C CYS A 37 8.38 9.99 -0.70
N HIS A 38 9.69 9.69 -0.73
CA HIS A 38 10.43 9.34 -1.95
C HIS A 38 10.31 7.86 -2.33
N LEU A 39 9.49 7.10 -1.60
CA LEU A 39 9.30 5.68 -1.89
C LEU A 39 8.46 5.49 -3.15
N SER A 40 8.85 4.47 -3.91
CA SER A 40 8.10 4.00 -5.06
C SER A 40 6.74 3.44 -4.63
N ASP A 41 5.75 3.47 -5.53
CA ASP A 41 4.42 2.93 -5.25
C ASP A 41 4.48 1.43 -4.86
N ARG A 42 5.45 0.68 -5.41
CA ARG A 42 5.73 -0.71 -5.05
C ARG A 42 6.30 -0.88 -3.63
N GLU A 43 7.20 -0.01 -3.22
CA GLU A 43 7.76 -0.03 -1.86
C GLU A 43 6.69 0.33 -0.82
N LEU A 44 5.85 1.33 -1.15
CA LEU A 44 4.68 1.67 -0.33
C LEU A 44 3.67 0.51 -0.28
N ALA A 45 3.42 -0.17 -1.40
CA ALA A 45 2.58 -1.36 -1.44
C ALA A 45 3.08 -2.47 -0.52
N ASP A 46 4.38 -2.75 -0.54
CA ASP A 46 5.00 -3.78 0.30
C ASP A 46 4.85 -3.44 1.79
N LEU A 47 5.14 -2.19 2.18
CA LEU A 47 4.98 -1.72 3.57
C LEU A 47 3.51 -1.78 4.05
N VAL A 48 2.58 -1.39 3.18
CA VAL A 48 1.13 -1.52 3.46
C VAL A 48 0.76 -2.99 3.59
N ALA A 49 1.31 -3.85 2.73
CA ALA A 49 1.02 -5.28 2.73
C ALA A 49 1.45 -5.94 4.04
N VAL A 50 2.69 -5.71 4.47
CA VAL A 50 3.22 -6.21 5.74
C VAL A 50 2.36 -5.73 6.92
N ALA A 51 2.01 -4.44 6.95
CA ALA A 51 1.22 -3.87 8.03
C ALA A 51 -0.23 -4.40 8.10
N ALA A 52 -0.83 -4.71 6.96
CA ALA A 52 -2.19 -5.24 6.86
C ALA A 52 -2.26 -6.76 7.11
N ILE A 53 -1.30 -7.55 6.59
CA ILE A 53 -1.16 -8.98 6.90
C ILE A 53 -0.98 -9.18 8.40
N GLY A 54 -0.11 -8.39 9.03
CA GLY A 54 0.12 -8.45 10.49
C GLY A 54 -1.13 -8.18 11.33
N ARG A 55 -2.18 -7.57 10.77
CA ARG A 55 -3.45 -7.26 11.43
C ARG A 55 -4.63 -8.15 11.00
N GLY A 56 -4.37 -9.07 10.06
CA GLY A 56 -5.36 -9.99 9.51
C GLY A 56 -6.34 -9.36 8.52
N PHE A 57 -5.91 -8.35 7.77
CA PHE A 57 -6.70 -7.79 6.67
C PHE A 57 -6.38 -8.51 5.35
N THR A 58 -7.42 -8.76 4.56
CA THR A 58 -7.26 -9.14 3.15
C THR A 58 -6.82 -7.93 2.34
N ILE A 59 -5.90 -8.13 1.40
CA ILE A 59 -5.28 -7.05 0.62
C ILE A 59 -5.63 -7.23 -0.83
N ASP A 60 -5.98 -6.14 -1.48
CA ASP A 60 -6.30 -6.09 -2.89
C ASP A 60 -5.27 -5.19 -3.60
N PHE A 61 -4.44 -5.81 -4.43
CA PHE A 61 -3.35 -5.15 -5.15
C PHE A 61 -3.85 -4.41 -6.40
N ASP A 62 -4.99 -3.74 -6.30
CA ASP A 62 -5.55 -2.93 -7.39
C ASP A 62 -4.59 -1.79 -7.76
N GLY A 63 -4.41 -1.58 -9.06
CA GLY A 63 -3.71 -0.42 -9.61
C GLY A 63 -2.18 -0.43 -9.47
N LEU A 64 -1.55 -1.54 -9.06
CA LEU A 64 -0.12 -1.69 -9.30
C LEU A 64 0.10 -1.78 -10.82
N PRO A 65 0.96 -0.93 -11.41
CA PRO A 65 1.28 -1.09 -12.81
C PRO A 65 1.84 -2.50 -12.99
N ASP A 66 1.25 -3.24 -13.92
CA ASP A 66 1.83 -4.47 -14.42
C ASP A 66 3.14 -4.08 -15.10
N GLU A 67 4.19 -3.92 -14.30
CA GLU A 67 5.56 -4.00 -14.76
C GLU A 67 5.81 -5.47 -15.11
N SER A 68 5.06 -5.96 -16.11
CA SER A 68 5.53 -7.03 -16.97
C SER A 68 6.93 -6.58 -17.34
N PRO A 69 7.98 -7.36 -17.00
CA PRO A 69 9.27 -7.12 -17.63
C PRO A 69 8.96 -7.32 -19.10
N SER A 70 8.86 -6.22 -19.83
CA SER A 70 8.80 -6.22 -21.28
C SER A 70 10.06 -6.98 -21.65
N ARG A 71 9.85 -8.26 -21.92
CA ARG A 71 10.85 -9.20 -22.38
C ARG A 71 11.21 -8.61 -23.72
N ALA A 72 12.19 -7.70 -23.68
CA ALA A 72 12.84 -7.13 -24.84
C ALA A 72 13.36 -8.35 -25.60
N ALA A 73 12.56 -8.75 -26.56
CA ALA A 73 12.82 -9.79 -27.48
C ALA A 73 13.86 -9.26 -28.49
N ALA A 74 14.72 -10.19 -28.89
CA ALA A 74 15.60 -10.16 -30.05
C ALA A 74 16.87 -9.30 -29.94
#